data_AF-E6K2V7-F1
#
_entry.id   AF-E6K2V7-F1
#
_cell.length_a   1.000
_cell.length_b   1.000
_cell.length_c   1.000
_cell.angle_alpha   90.00
_cell.angle_beta   90.00
_cell.angle_gamma   90.00
#
_symmetry.space_group_name_H-M   'P 1'
#
loop_
_entity.id
_entity.type
_entity.pdbx_description
1 polymer ?
#
loop_
_entity_poly.entity_id
_entity_poly.type
_entity_poly.pdbx_seq_one_letter_code
_entity_poly.pdbx_strand_id
1 'polypeptide(L)'
;MTFPGTDPERSGKKRRYSDDSRLRVTDAPAPSAADYGYGQAGPRPSSQPFSQPDPRLGQARSRRSWGMLALLIALAVLVGIVIALVIPRLSPRVAESTGANTPTGQAANTLQSLTVVPKEKYASGYQRDLFGFRQTDDDGNGCDEREDVLARDLTEVRFRSRYSCKVQSGVLKDPYTGLIIHFRRGVQTSAEVQIDHVVALHNAWNSGASAWSTAKRYKFANDPYNLLAVQGEANQEKGDAAADSWLPSNKAYRCSYVARQIGVKSKYGLTVTQAEKDSMMSVLSSCPAQKLP
;
A
#
# COMPACT_ATOMS: atom_id res chain seq x y z
N MET A 1 1.82 49.88 33.76
CA MET A 1 0.78 50.02 32.73
C MET A 1 -0.19 48.87 32.91
N THR A 2 -1.33 49.17 33.51
CA THR A 2 -2.47 48.29 33.79
C THR A 2 -3.46 48.41 32.64
N PHE A 3 -3.97 47.29 32.10
CA PHE A 3 -5.33 47.20 31.55
C PHE A 3 -5.89 45.78 31.73
N PRO A 4 -7.21 45.62 32.00
CA PRO A 4 -7.82 44.35 32.44
C PRO A 4 -8.82 43.73 31.44
N GLY A 5 -9.11 42.44 31.65
CA GLY A 5 -10.43 41.76 31.59
C GLY A 5 -11.28 41.80 30.30
N THR A 6 -11.75 40.62 29.84
CA THR A 6 -13.08 40.06 30.21
C THR A 6 -13.45 38.83 29.33
N ASP A 7 -13.78 37.73 29.99
CA ASP A 7 -14.68 36.66 29.50
C ASP A 7 -16.15 37.12 29.68
N PRO A 8 -17.11 36.52 28.93
CA PRO A 8 -18.12 35.75 29.66
C PRO A 8 -18.62 34.46 28.97
N GLU A 9 -19.04 33.53 29.83
CA GLU A 9 -19.80 32.30 29.59
C GLU A 9 -21.05 32.45 28.70
N ARG A 10 -21.43 31.36 28.00
CA ARG A 10 -22.84 30.94 27.98
C ARG A 10 -23.09 29.45 27.74
N SER A 11 -23.76 28.87 28.73
CA SER A 11 -24.47 27.59 28.83
C SER A 11 -25.54 27.35 27.75
N GLY A 12 -25.80 26.08 27.36
CA GLY A 12 -26.91 25.74 26.47
C GLY A 12 -27.17 24.26 26.13
N LYS A 13 -27.67 23.49 27.12
CA LYS A 13 -28.66 22.38 27.04
C LYS A 13 -28.51 21.22 26.01
N LYS A 14 -28.36 20.02 26.60
CA LYS A 14 -28.79 18.70 26.09
C LYS A 14 -30.26 18.68 25.63
N ARG A 15 -30.55 18.02 24.51
CA ARG A 15 -31.86 17.36 24.26
C ARG A 15 -31.63 15.93 23.78
N ARG A 16 -32.09 14.98 24.59
CA ARG A 16 -32.42 13.60 24.20
C ARG A 16 -33.73 13.65 23.43
N TYR A 17 -33.81 12.94 22.32
CA TYR A 17 -35.07 12.56 21.71
C TYR A 17 -35.12 11.03 21.74
N SER A 18 -35.93 10.51 22.66
CA SER A 18 -36.47 9.15 22.57
C SER A 18 -37.77 9.27 21.79
N ASP A 19 -37.95 8.47 20.75
CA ASP A 19 -39.29 8.14 20.32
C ASP A 19 -39.37 6.65 19.97
N ASP A 20 -40.40 6.05 20.55
CA ASP A 20 -40.70 4.64 20.68
C ASP A 20 -41.85 4.38 19.71
N SER A 21 -41.61 3.66 18.61
CA SER A 21 -42.67 3.24 17.71
C SER A 21 -42.45 1.80 17.27
N ARG A 22 -42.91 0.90 18.15
CA ARG A 22 -43.20 -0.51 17.87
C ARG A 22 -44.31 -0.61 16.83
N LEU A 23 -43.96 -1.02 15.61
CA LEU A 23 -44.93 -1.55 14.64
C LEU A 23 -45.20 -3.02 14.95
N ARG A 24 -46.43 -3.30 15.39
CA ARG A 24 -46.99 -4.66 15.52
C ARG A 24 -47.27 -5.21 14.12
N VAL A 25 -46.72 -6.38 13.84
CA VAL A 25 -47.13 -7.21 12.70
C VAL A 25 -48.40 -7.94 13.11
N THR A 26 -49.50 -7.71 12.40
CA THR A 26 -50.74 -8.49 12.53
C THR A 26 -50.82 -9.51 11.41
N ASP A 27 -51.04 -10.77 11.78
CA ASP A 27 -51.22 -11.93 10.90
C ASP A 27 -52.42 -11.75 9.95
N ALA A 28 -52.23 -12.13 8.69
CA ALA A 28 -53.28 -12.25 7.69
C ALA A 28 -53.82 -13.70 7.66
N PRO A 29 -55.14 -13.93 7.59
CA PRO A 29 -55.70 -15.28 7.50
C PRO A 29 -55.66 -15.84 6.07
N ALA A 30 -55.47 -17.16 5.97
CA ALA A 30 -55.54 -17.91 4.71
C ALA A 30 -56.99 -18.03 4.18
N PRO A 31 -57.22 -18.04 2.86
CA PRO A 31 -58.56 -18.22 2.31
C PRO A 31 -58.99 -19.70 2.30
N SER A 32 -60.26 -19.88 2.69
CA SER A 32 -61.03 -21.13 2.73
C SER A 32 -61.53 -21.52 1.32
N ALA A 33 -61.55 -22.83 1.07
CA ALA A 33 -62.13 -23.45 -0.12
C ALA A 33 -63.62 -23.74 0.10
N ALA A 34 -64.50 -22.95 -0.49
CA ALA A 34 -65.88 -23.33 -0.83
C ALA A 34 -66.53 -22.17 -1.58
N ASP A 35 -66.63 -22.28 -2.90
CA ASP A 35 -67.86 -21.97 -3.64
C ASP A 35 -67.66 -22.20 -5.14
N TYR A 36 -68.78 -22.32 -5.86
CA TYR A 36 -68.97 -22.68 -7.27
C TYR A 36 -68.99 -24.21 -7.50
N GLY A 37 -70.12 -24.89 -7.68
CA GLY A 37 -71.43 -24.47 -8.15
C GLY A 37 -71.79 -25.29 -9.40
N TYR A 38 -72.54 -26.37 -9.21
CA TYR A 38 -73.03 -27.28 -10.25
C TYR A 38 -74.08 -26.57 -11.15
N GLY A 39 -73.93 -26.63 -12.47
CA GLY A 39 -74.84 -26.02 -13.45
C GLY A 39 -75.09 -26.92 -14.67
N GLN A 40 -76.35 -27.03 -15.06
CA GLN A 40 -76.97 -28.11 -15.84
C GLN A 40 -76.64 -28.23 -17.34
N ALA A 41 -76.99 -29.40 -17.89
CA ALA A 41 -76.88 -29.83 -19.28
C ALA A 41 -77.94 -29.23 -20.23
N GLY A 42 -77.54 -29.01 -21.49
CA GLY A 42 -78.39 -28.65 -22.65
C GLY A 42 -77.79 -29.22 -23.96
N PRO A 43 -78.57 -29.30 -25.06
CA PRO A 43 -78.59 -30.46 -25.95
C PRO A 43 -77.55 -30.48 -27.09
N ARG A 44 -77.26 -31.71 -27.54
CA ARG A 44 -76.34 -32.06 -28.64
C ARG A 44 -76.80 -31.55 -30.00
N PRO A 45 -75.88 -31.05 -30.85
CA PRO A 45 -75.99 -31.14 -32.29
C PRO A 45 -75.08 -32.24 -32.87
N SER A 46 -75.62 -32.84 -33.92
CA SER A 46 -75.13 -33.85 -34.85
C SER A 46 -73.66 -33.78 -35.28
N SER A 47 -73.10 -34.97 -35.44
CA SER A 47 -71.81 -35.36 -36.00
C SER A 47 -71.56 -34.93 -37.45
N GLN A 48 -70.34 -34.43 -37.70
CA GLN A 48 -69.60 -34.70 -38.94
C GLN A 48 -68.11 -34.97 -38.62
N PRO A 49 -67.42 -35.84 -39.38
CA PRO A 49 -66.09 -36.34 -39.03
C PRO A 49 -65.00 -35.61 -39.83
N PHE A 50 -64.00 -35.02 -39.18
CA PHE A 50 -62.79 -34.59 -39.89
C PHE A 50 -61.53 -34.73 -39.02
N SER A 51 -60.74 -35.72 -39.40
CA SER A 51 -59.27 -35.87 -39.36
C SER A 51 -58.51 -35.55 -38.07
N GLN A 52 -57.95 -36.61 -37.48
CA GLN A 52 -56.85 -36.52 -36.51
C GLN A 52 -55.66 -35.75 -37.12
N PRO A 53 -55.03 -34.80 -36.40
CA PRO A 53 -53.75 -34.27 -36.80
C PRO A 53 -52.65 -35.33 -36.58
N ASP A 54 -51.88 -35.57 -37.64
CA ASP A 54 -50.72 -36.44 -37.68
C ASP A 54 -49.67 -36.00 -36.63
N PRO A 55 -49.22 -36.86 -35.69
CA PRO A 55 -48.28 -36.49 -34.64
C PRO A 55 -46.82 -36.35 -35.12
N ARG A 56 -46.55 -36.38 -36.44
CA ARG A 56 -45.18 -36.46 -36.98
C ARG A 56 -44.57 -35.17 -37.52
N LEU A 57 -45.05 -33.99 -37.11
CA LEU A 57 -44.42 -32.72 -37.49
C LEU A 57 -44.30 -31.75 -36.29
N GLY A 58 -43.53 -32.13 -35.27
CA GLY A 58 -43.38 -31.31 -34.06
C GLY A 58 -42.01 -31.24 -33.39
N GLN A 59 -40.94 -31.84 -33.94
CA GLN A 59 -39.68 -31.99 -33.18
C GLN A 59 -38.38 -31.56 -33.87
N ALA A 60 -38.41 -30.79 -34.95
CA ALA A 60 -37.18 -30.44 -35.68
C ALA A 60 -36.77 -28.96 -35.67
N ARG A 61 -37.37 -28.07 -34.83
CA ARG A 61 -37.09 -26.62 -34.93
C ARG A 61 -36.64 -25.86 -33.68
N SER A 62 -36.51 -26.46 -32.48
CA SER A 62 -36.16 -25.68 -31.26
C SER A 62 -34.78 -25.92 -30.65
N ARG A 63 -33.99 -26.91 -31.09
CA ARG A 63 -32.65 -27.16 -30.50
C ARG A 63 -31.54 -26.20 -30.97
N ARG A 64 -31.69 -25.57 -32.14
CA ARG A 64 -30.64 -24.68 -32.71
C ARG A 64 -30.64 -23.26 -32.10
N SER A 65 -31.78 -22.73 -31.67
CA SER A 65 -31.87 -21.36 -31.15
C SER A 65 -31.31 -21.21 -29.74
N TRP A 66 -31.47 -22.22 -28.88
CA TRP A 66 -30.95 -22.21 -27.51
C TRP A 66 -29.43 -22.36 -27.45
N GLY A 67 -28.84 -23.17 -28.34
CA GLY A 67 -27.38 -23.28 -28.44
C GLY A 67 -26.73 -21.97 -28.90
N MET A 68 -27.36 -21.26 -29.83
CA MET A 68 -26.88 -19.96 -30.31
C MET A 68 -27.02 -18.87 -29.24
N LEU A 69 -28.13 -18.86 -28.51
CA LEU A 69 -28.33 -17.93 -27.39
C LEU A 69 -27.33 -18.19 -26.25
N ALA A 70 -27.12 -19.45 -25.87
CA ALA A 70 -26.14 -19.83 -24.85
C ALA A 70 -24.71 -19.44 -25.25
N LEU A 71 -24.35 -19.60 -26.53
CA LEU A 71 -23.04 -19.22 -27.06
C LEU A 71 -22.85 -17.70 -27.08
N LEU A 72 -23.89 -16.92 -27.42
CA LEU A 72 -23.85 -15.46 -27.35
C LEU A 72 -23.74 -14.95 -25.91
N ILE A 73 -24.45 -15.57 -24.96
CA ILE A 73 -24.33 -15.25 -23.53
C ILE A 73 -22.92 -15.58 -23.04
N ALA A 74 -22.40 -16.76 -23.37
CA ALA A 74 -21.04 -17.15 -23.00
C ALA A 74 -19.99 -16.20 -23.58
N LEU A 75 -20.13 -15.78 -24.83
CA LEU A 75 -19.25 -14.81 -25.46
C LEU A 75 -19.35 -13.43 -24.79
N ALA A 76 -20.55 -12.95 -24.48
CA ALA A 76 -20.75 -11.68 -23.79
C ALA A 76 -20.14 -11.68 -22.38
N VAL A 77 -20.29 -12.79 -21.63
CA VAL A 77 -19.64 -12.98 -20.33
C VAL A 77 -18.13 -12.98 -20.48
N LEU A 78 -17.59 -13.70 -21.47
CA LEU A 78 -16.15 -13.78 -21.70
C LEU A 78 -15.56 -12.43 -22.11
N VAL A 79 -16.25 -11.68 -22.97
CA VAL A 79 -15.90 -10.30 -23.32
C VAL A 79 -15.96 -9.40 -22.07
N GLY A 80 -17.00 -9.52 -21.24
CA GLY A 80 -17.11 -8.78 -19.98
C GLY A 80 -15.96 -9.07 -19.01
N ILE A 81 -15.54 -10.32 -18.88
CA ILE A 81 -14.38 -10.73 -18.07
C ILE A 81 -13.09 -10.16 -18.64
N VAL A 82 -12.88 -10.24 -19.96
CA VAL A 82 -11.70 -9.66 -20.62
C VAL A 82 -11.65 -8.15 -20.43
N ILE A 83 -12.76 -7.45 -20.61
CA ILE A 83 -12.92 -6.01 -20.37
C ILE A 83 -12.57 -5.67 -18.91
N ALA A 84 -13.11 -6.42 -17.94
CA ALA A 84 -12.84 -6.21 -16.52
C ALA A 84 -11.35 -6.44 -16.16
N LEU A 85 -10.66 -7.35 -16.84
CA LEU A 85 -9.24 -7.63 -16.60
C LEU A 85 -8.28 -6.69 -17.35
N VAL A 86 -8.68 -6.20 -18.52
CA VAL A 86 -7.78 -5.44 -19.42
C VAL A 86 -7.94 -3.93 -19.23
N ILE A 87 -9.16 -3.41 -19.09
CA ILE A 87 -9.38 -1.95 -19.00
C ILE A 87 -8.67 -1.30 -17.78
N PRO A 88 -8.66 -1.89 -16.57
CA PRO A 88 -7.92 -1.31 -15.45
C PRO A 88 -6.41 -1.19 -15.69
N ARG A 89 -5.85 -2.00 -16.61
CA ARG A 89 -4.42 -1.93 -16.98
C ARG A 89 -4.12 -0.85 -18.02
N LEU A 90 -5.13 -0.42 -18.77
CA LEU A 90 -4.99 0.56 -19.85
C LEU A 90 -5.35 1.99 -19.40
N SER A 91 -6.19 2.14 -18.37
CA SER A 91 -6.61 3.44 -17.86
C SER A 91 -6.45 3.56 -16.33
N PRO A 92 -5.56 4.45 -15.86
CA PRO A 92 -5.40 4.73 -14.43
C PRO A 92 -6.71 5.16 -13.76
N ARG A 93 -7.57 5.90 -14.49
CA ARG A 93 -8.85 6.39 -13.98
C ARG A 93 -9.86 5.28 -13.68
N VAL A 94 -9.82 4.17 -14.45
CA VAL A 94 -10.69 3.01 -14.21
C VAL A 94 -10.16 2.16 -13.07
N ALA A 95 -8.84 1.99 -12.96
CA ALA A 95 -8.24 1.31 -11.81
C ALA A 95 -8.53 2.01 -10.47
N GLU A 96 -8.56 3.35 -10.49
CA GLU A 96 -8.91 4.20 -9.35
C GLU A 96 -10.40 4.07 -8.99
N SER A 97 -11.31 4.02 -9.98
CA SER A 97 -12.74 3.82 -9.72
C SER A 97 -13.12 2.41 -9.27
N THR A 98 -12.35 1.39 -9.64
CA THR A 98 -12.57 -0.01 -9.22
C THR A 98 -11.79 -0.39 -7.96
N GLY A 99 -10.96 0.51 -7.41
CA GLY A 99 -10.10 0.24 -6.25
C GLY A 99 -9.06 -0.87 -6.48
N ALA A 100 -8.85 -1.29 -7.73
CA ALA A 100 -8.06 -2.49 -8.05
C ALA A 100 -6.56 -2.32 -7.71
N ASN A 101 -6.08 -1.07 -7.63
CA ASN A 101 -4.71 -0.73 -7.30
C ASN A 101 -4.60 0.12 -6.02
N THR A 102 -5.65 0.19 -5.20
CA THR A 102 -5.55 0.87 -3.89
C THR A 102 -4.61 0.06 -2.99
N PRO A 103 -3.46 0.60 -2.57
CA PRO A 103 -2.55 -0.12 -1.70
C PRO A 103 -3.19 -0.39 -0.34
N THR A 104 -3.27 -1.66 0.07
CA THR A 104 -3.87 -2.10 1.35
C THR A 104 -2.92 -2.95 2.20
N GLY A 105 -1.70 -3.18 1.72
CA GLY A 105 -0.64 -3.88 2.44
C GLY A 105 -0.18 -3.13 3.67
N GLN A 106 0.60 -3.81 4.52
CA GLN A 106 1.09 -3.27 5.79
C GLN A 106 1.78 -1.91 5.61
N ALA A 107 2.60 -1.74 4.57
CA ALA A 107 3.28 -0.47 4.31
C ALA A 107 2.29 0.68 4.04
N ALA A 108 1.24 0.44 3.27
CA ALA A 108 0.21 1.44 2.98
C ALA A 108 -0.58 1.82 4.24
N ASN A 109 -0.96 0.83 5.05
CA ASN A 109 -1.67 1.07 6.30
C ASN A 109 -0.81 1.87 7.30
N THR A 110 0.48 1.57 7.39
CA THR A 110 1.41 2.35 8.22
C THR A 110 1.63 3.76 7.67
N LEU A 111 1.72 3.94 6.35
CA LEU A 111 1.83 5.27 5.74
C LEU A 111 0.60 6.13 6.04
N GLN A 112 -0.59 5.53 6.06
CA GLN A 112 -1.82 6.24 6.40
C GLN A 112 -1.80 6.78 7.83
N SER A 113 -1.17 6.09 8.78
CA SER A 113 -1.06 6.53 10.18
C SER A 113 0.04 7.56 10.43
N LEU A 114 0.94 7.81 9.47
CA LEU A 114 1.95 8.87 9.60
C LEU A 114 1.31 10.26 9.58
N THR A 115 1.72 11.09 10.54
CA THR A 115 1.33 12.49 10.64
C THR A 115 1.87 13.28 9.45
N VAL A 116 0.98 14.00 8.78
CA VAL A 116 1.32 14.89 7.67
C VAL A 116 1.56 16.30 8.20
N VAL A 117 2.68 16.91 7.81
CA VAL A 117 3.01 18.30 8.15
C VAL A 117 3.36 19.12 6.90
N PRO A 118 3.06 20.42 6.89
CA PRO A 118 3.44 21.31 5.80
C PRO A 118 4.97 21.53 5.78
N LYS A 119 5.54 21.71 4.59
CA LYS A 119 7.01 21.78 4.36
C LYS A 119 7.65 22.99 5.04
N GLU A 120 6.87 24.03 5.28
CA GLU A 120 7.28 25.29 5.90
C GLU A 120 7.68 25.13 7.38
N LYS A 121 7.44 23.97 7.98
CA LYS A 121 7.85 23.64 9.36
C LYS A 121 9.27 23.06 9.47
N TYR A 122 10.06 23.10 8.39
CA TYR A 122 11.43 22.59 8.42
C TYR A 122 12.29 23.35 9.43
N ALA A 123 13.08 22.60 10.19
CA ALA A 123 13.85 23.14 11.30
C ALA A 123 15.22 23.63 10.81
N SER A 124 15.61 24.84 11.23
CA SER A 124 16.98 25.33 11.02
C SER A 124 17.98 24.63 11.95
N GLY A 125 19.28 24.94 11.79
CA GLY A 125 20.32 24.51 12.73
C GLY A 125 20.74 23.04 12.59
N TYR A 126 20.41 22.38 11.48
CA TYR A 126 20.90 21.03 11.20
C TYR A 126 22.44 21.01 11.17
N GLN A 127 23.02 20.07 11.89
CA GLN A 127 24.43 19.69 11.80
C GLN A 127 24.50 18.17 11.83
N ARG A 128 25.26 17.59 10.89
CA ARG A 128 25.37 16.14 10.74
C ARG A 128 25.91 15.46 12.00
N ASP A 129 26.86 16.09 12.67
CA ASP A 129 27.55 15.53 13.83
C ASP A 129 26.64 15.36 15.06
N LEU A 130 25.48 16.02 15.10
CA LEU A 130 24.47 15.85 16.16
C LEU A 130 23.86 14.43 16.21
N PHE A 131 24.11 13.63 15.18
CA PHE A 131 23.62 12.26 15.04
C PHE A 131 24.63 11.19 15.46
N GLY A 132 25.90 11.54 15.74
CA GLY A 132 26.86 10.59 16.31
C GLY A 132 27.08 9.32 15.47
N PHE A 133 27.26 9.48 14.16
CA PHE A 133 27.46 8.33 13.27
C PHE A 133 28.75 7.56 13.64
N ARG A 134 28.64 6.22 13.73
CA ARG A 134 29.75 5.31 14.12
C ARG A 134 30.28 5.52 15.53
N GLN A 135 29.42 6.00 16.43
CA GLN A 135 29.77 6.22 17.83
C GLN A 135 29.15 5.20 18.77
N THR A 136 28.38 4.24 18.23
CA THR A 136 27.75 3.18 19.01
C THR A 136 28.26 1.80 18.55
N ASP A 137 28.02 0.82 19.39
CA ASP A 137 28.27 -0.62 19.18
C ASP A 137 27.10 -1.31 19.88
N ASP A 138 25.91 -1.15 19.31
CA ASP A 138 24.64 -1.50 19.97
C ASP A 138 24.48 -3.02 20.16
N ASP A 139 25.18 -3.84 19.37
CA ASP A 139 25.16 -5.31 19.49
C ASP A 139 26.37 -5.87 20.29
N GLY A 140 27.33 -5.02 20.65
CA GLY A 140 28.48 -5.34 21.49
C GLY A 140 29.50 -6.26 20.81
N ASN A 141 29.50 -6.31 19.47
CA ASN A 141 30.37 -7.18 18.70
C ASN A 141 31.78 -6.55 18.46
N GLY A 142 31.98 -5.28 18.84
CA GLY A 142 33.23 -4.54 18.70
C GLY A 142 33.43 -3.87 17.34
N CYS A 143 32.39 -3.82 16.51
CA CYS A 143 32.39 -3.31 15.15
C CYS A 143 31.52 -2.07 15.05
N ASP A 144 31.92 -1.14 14.19
CA ASP A 144 31.02 -0.02 13.91
C ASP A 144 29.96 -0.42 12.89
N GLU A 145 28.87 0.34 12.86
CA GLU A 145 27.69 0.00 12.08
C GLU A 145 27.98 -0.09 10.58
N ARG A 146 29.04 0.55 10.08
CA ARG A 146 29.42 0.38 8.68
C ARG A 146 29.90 -1.04 8.42
N GLU A 147 30.73 -1.58 9.28
CA GLU A 147 31.25 -2.94 9.08
C GLU A 147 30.13 -3.98 9.20
N ASP A 148 29.17 -3.77 10.10
CA ASP A 148 27.99 -4.64 10.23
C ASP A 148 27.10 -4.58 8.99
N VAL A 149 26.82 -3.37 8.47
CA VAL A 149 26.01 -3.21 7.27
C VAL A 149 26.71 -3.79 6.04
N LEU A 150 28.03 -3.61 5.90
CA LEU A 150 28.79 -4.24 4.83
C LEU A 150 28.76 -5.77 4.95
N ALA A 151 28.93 -6.32 6.15
CA ALA A 151 28.88 -7.76 6.35
C ALA A 151 27.48 -8.35 6.07
N ARG A 152 26.43 -7.59 6.38
CA ARG A 152 25.03 -7.96 6.12
C ARG A 152 24.64 -7.90 4.64
N ASP A 153 25.00 -6.81 3.97
CA ASP A 153 24.46 -6.49 2.63
C ASP A 153 25.34 -6.97 1.49
N LEU A 154 26.63 -7.22 1.74
CA LEU A 154 27.52 -7.81 0.74
C LEU A 154 27.39 -9.33 0.74
N THR A 155 27.62 -9.91 -0.44
CA THR A 155 27.83 -11.35 -0.61
C THR A 155 29.32 -11.64 -0.78
N GLU A 156 29.72 -12.91 -0.65
CA GLU A 156 31.14 -13.32 -0.80
C GLU A 156 32.12 -12.54 0.10
N VAL A 157 31.66 -12.19 1.30
CA VAL A 157 32.39 -11.33 2.23
C VAL A 157 33.70 -11.97 2.66
N ARG A 158 34.78 -11.19 2.58
CA ARG A 158 36.09 -11.53 3.16
C ARG A 158 36.48 -10.46 4.16
N PHE A 159 36.81 -10.88 5.37
CA PHE A 159 37.33 -10.01 6.42
C PHE A 159 38.85 -9.85 6.32
N ARG A 160 39.40 -8.79 6.94
CA ARG A 160 40.86 -8.56 6.97
C ARG A 160 41.65 -9.68 7.63
N SER A 161 41.06 -10.35 8.60
CA SER A 161 41.62 -11.54 9.26
C SER A 161 40.48 -12.34 9.87
N ARG A 162 40.76 -13.58 10.31
CA ARG A 162 39.77 -14.46 10.94
C ARG A 162 39.13 -13.91 12.23
N TYR A 163 39.77 -12.92 12.86
CA TYR A 163 39.34 -12.29 14.11
C TYR A 163 38.90 -10.83 13.93
N SER A 164 38.87 -10.35 12.68
CA SER A 164 38.45 -8.98 12.39
C SER A 164 37.04 -8.97 11.84
N CYS A 165 36.23 -8.01 12.27
CA CYS A 165 34.98 -7.70 11.60
C CYS A 165 35.13 -6.65 10.50
N LYS A 166 36.35 -6.17 10.23
CA LYS A 166 36.58 -5.23 9.13
C LYS A 166 36.46 -5.97 7.80
N VAL A 167 35.43 -5.64 7.03
CA VAL A 167 35.20 -6.20 5.71
C VAL A 167 36.30 -5.71 4.77
N GLN A 168 37.06 -6.63 4.19
CA GLN A 168 38.13 -6.36 3.23
C GLN A 168 37.62 -6.39 1.79
N SER A 169 36.68 -7.29 1.47
CA SER A 169 36.03 -7.34 0.16
C SER A 169 34.67 -8.03 0.22
N GLY A 170 33.87 -7.87 -0.83
CA GLY A 170 32.61 -8.55 -1.06
C GLY A 170 31.96 -8.09 -2.36
N VAL A 171 30.77 -8.59 -2.67
CA VAL A 171 30.02 -8.24 -3.87
C VAL A 171 28.69 -7.62 -3.46
N LEU A 172 28.49 -6.35 -3.83
CA LEU A 172 27.22 -5.65 -3.66
C LEU A 172 26.38 -5.85 -4.91
N LYS A 173 25.17 -6.38 -4.72
CA LYS A 173 24.09 -6.25 -5.72
C LYS A 173 23.31 -5.00 -5.33
N ASP A 174 23.69 -3.86 -5.90
CA ASP A 174 23.25 -2.56 -5.44
C ASP A 174 21.73 -2.41 -5.61
N PRO A 175 20.98 -2.20 -4.51
CA PRO A 175 19.53 -2.07 -4.60
C PRO A 175 19.10 -0.79 -5.33
N TYR A 176 19.91 0.28 -5.31
CA TYR A 176 19.49 1.58 -5.85
C TYR A 176 19.58 1.68 -7.36
N THR A 177 20.62 1.11 -7.96
CA THR A 177 20.91 1.17 -9.40
C THR A 177 20.74 -0.16 -10.10
N GLY A 178 20.74 -1.28 -9.37
CA GLY A 178 20.74 -2.63 -9.93
C GLY A 178 22.12 -3.10 -10.41
N LEU A 179 23.16 -2.28 -10.24
CA LEU A 179 24.54 -2.64 -10.61
C LEU A 179 25.11 -3.70 -9.68
N ILE A 180 26.09 -4.46 -10.19
CA ILE A 180 26.93 -5.35 -9.39
C ILE A 180 28.26 -4.64 -9.16
N ILE A 181 28.65 -4.47 -7.89
CA ILE A 181 29.88 -3.78 -7.51
C ILE A 181 30.76 -4.72 -6.70
N HIS A 182 31.97 -4.96 -7.20
CA HIS A 182 32.99 -5.75 -6.50
C HIS A 182 33.74 -4.85 -5.52
N PHE A 183 33.23 -4.78 -4.29
CA PHE A 183 33.86 -4.01 -3.23
C PHE A 183 35.20 -4.64 -2.82
N ARG A 184 36.27 -3.85 -2.88
CA ARG A 184 37.55 -4.12 -2.25
C ARG A 184 38.02 -2.89 -1.50
N ARG A 185 38.17 -3.01 -0.18
CA ARG A 185 38.63 -1.90 0.66
C ARG A 185 39.95 -1.33 0.13
N GLY A 186 39.94 -0.02 -0.14
CA GLY A 186 41.00 0.72 -0.83
C GLY A 186 40.44 1.93 -1.59
N VAL A 187 41.35 2.78 -2.09
CA VAL A 187 41.00 4.06 -2.75
C VAL A 187 40.08 3.91 -3.97
N GLN A 188 40.11 2.76 -4.64
CA GLN A 188 39.35 2.53 -5.87
C GLN A 188 37.85 2.36 -5.56
N THR A 189 37.47 1.37 -4.77
CA THR A 189 36.05 1.00 -4.64
C THR A 189 35.43 1.36 -3.29
N SER A 190 36.18 1.97 -2.35
CA SER A 190 35.59 2.32 -1.04
C SER A 190 34.57 3.44 -1.13
N ALA A 191 34.75 4.36 -2.08
CA ALA A 191 33.78 5.42 -2.35
C ALA A 191 32.59 4.91 -3.19
N GLU A 192 32.79 3.85 -3.98
CA GLU A 192 31.75 3.21 -4.80
C GLU A 192 30.67 2.52 -3.97
N VAL A 193 31.00 2.08 -2.74
CA VAL A 193 30.03 1.50 -1.79
C VAL A 193 29.95 2.37 -0.54
N GLN A 194 28.80 3.02 -0.37
CA GLN A 194 28.49 3.85 0.79
C GLN A 194 27.43 3.19 1.66
N ILE A 195 27.35 3.60 2.93
CA ILE A 195 26.23 3.24 3.79
C ILE A 195 25.28 4.42 3.78
N ASP A 196 24.11 4.23 3.18
CA ASP A 196 23.05 5.23 3.15
C ASP A 196 22.18 5.15 4.42
N HIS A 197 21.73 6.32 4.86
CA HIS A 197 20.58 6.47 5.73
C HIS A 197 19.34 6.54 4.83
N VAL A 198 18.58 5.44 4.74
CA VAL A 198 17.44 5.29 3.83
C VAL A 198 16.44 6.44 4.01
N VAL A 199 16.17 6.83 5.26
CA VAL A 199 15.71 8.18 5.62
C VAL A 199 16.93 9.02 6.01
N ALA A 200 17.28 9.99 5.17
CA ALA A 200 18.47 10.81 5.36
C ALA A 200 18.44 11.58 6.69
N LEU A 201 19.61 11.81 7.30
CA LEU A 201 19.72 12.50 8.59
C LEU A 201 19.09 13.90 8.59
N HIS A 202 19.31 14.68 7.51
CA HIS A 202 18.69 16.01 7.38
C HIS A 202 17.18 15.92 7.09
N ASN A 203 16.72 14.91 6.34
CA ASN A 203 15.29 14.65 6.20
C ASN A 203 14.63 14.32 7.55
N ALA A 204 15.29 13.49 8.36
CA ALA A 204 14.86 13.17 9.72
C ALA A 204 14.80 14.43 10.60
N TRP A 205 15.80 15.32 10.51
CA TRP A 205 15.82 16.60 11.22
C TRP A 205 14.57 17.43 10.92
N ASN A 206 14.25 17.60 9.63
CA ASN A 206 13.10 18.35 9.16
C ASN A 206 11.76 17.69 9.49
N SER A 207 11.73 16.37 9.67
CA SER A 207 10.51 15.61 9.97
C SER A 207 10.29 15.33 11.46
N GLY A 208 11.15 15.82 12.34
CA GLY A 208 10.93 15.80 13.80
C GLY A 208 12.16 15.52 14.66
N ALA A 209 13.28 15.11 14.07
CA ALA A 209 14.49 14.77 14.84
C ALA A 209 15.21 15.99 15.45
N SER A 210 14.88 17.20 15.02
CA SER A 210 15.36 18.44 15.64
C SER A 210 14.98 18.55 17.13
N ALA A 211 13.82 18.01 17.51
CA ALA A 211 13.32 18.00 18.88
C ALA A 211 13.79 16.80 19.71
N TRP A 212 14.56 15.87 19.13
CA TRP A 212 14.99 14.67 19.85
C TRP A 212 16.15 14.93 20.81
N SER A 213 16.24 14.09 21.84
CA SER A 213 17.45 13.96 22.64
C SER A 213 18.60 13.43 21.80
N THR A 214 19.84 13.72 22.21
CA THR A 214 21.06 13.21 21.56
C THR A 214 21.05 11.68 21.48
N ALA A 215 20.69 10.99 22.56
CA ALA A 215 20.61 9.53 22.57
C ALA A 215 19.67 8.96 21.50
N LYS A 216 18.51 9.61 21.26
CA LYS A 216 17.57 9.15 20.22
C LYS A 216 18.11 9.44 18.82
N ARG A 217 18.82 10.55 18.59
CA ARG A 217 19.49 10.82 17.31
C ARG A 217 20.57 9.79 17.00
N TYR A 218 21.37 9.41 18.00
CA TYR A 218 22.41 8.40 17.85
C TYR A 218 21.81 7.05 17.49
N LYS A 219 20.79 6.62 18.25
CA LYS A 219 20.03 5.42 17.94
C LYS A 219 19.41 5.44 16.54
N PHE A 220 18.99 6.59 16.01
CA PHE A 220 18.47 6.68 14.64
C PHE A 220 19.57 6.55 13.58
N ALA A 221 20.72 7.18 13.82
CA ALA A 221 21.83 7.23 12.87
C ALA A 221 22.56 5.88 12.74
N ASN A 222 22.44 5.04 13.76
CA ASN A 222 23.18 3.79 13.87
C ASN A 222 22.25 2.55 13.81
N ASP A 223 20.94 2.72 13.63
CA ASP A 223 20.01 1.60 13.49
C ASP A 223 20.13 0.91 12.14
N PRO A 224 20.47 -0.40 12.08
CA PRO A 224 20.54 -1.16 10.83
C PRO A 224 19.25 -1.15 10.01
N TYR A 225 18.10 -0.86 10.64
CA TYR A 225 16.82 -0.69 9.95
C TYR A 225 16.81 0.53 9.01
N ASN A 226 17.56 1.59 9.35
CA ASN A 226 17.73 2.79 8.53
C ASN A 226 19.02 2.77 7.69
N LEU A 227 19.91 1.79 7.87
CA LEU A 227 21.19 1.70 7.16
C LEU A 227 21.15 0.68 6.03
N LEU A 228 21.79 1.01 4.90
CA LEU A 228 21.86 0.15 3.71
C LEU A 228 23.16 0.38 2.93
N ALA A 229 23.87 -0.69 2.55
CA ALA A 229 24.98 -0.58 1.62
C ALA A 229 24.45 -0.34 0.19
N VAL A 230 24.92 0.73 -0.44
CA VAL A 230 24.45 1.17 -1.77
C VAL A 230 25.58 1.74 -2.61
N GLN A 231 25.33 1.93 -3.91
CA GLN A 231 26.24 2.60 -4.82
C GLN A 231 26.43 4.09 -4.42
N GLY A 232 27.68 4.52 -4.41
CA GLY A 232 28.08 5.79 -3.81
C GLY A 232 27.63 7.04 -4.56
N GLU A 233 27.52 7.01 -5.89
CA GLU A 233 27.04 8.15 -6.69
C GLU A 233 25.52 8.32 -6.54
N ALA A 234 24.75 7.23 -6.56
CA ALA A 234 23.31 7.21 -6.31
C ALA A 234 22.99 7.74 -4.91
N ASN A 235 23.81 7.41 -3.91
CA ASN A 235 23.68 7.96 -2.57
C ASN A 235 23.98 9.48 -2.52
N GLN A 236 24.96 9.94 -3.29
CA GLN A 236 25.28 11.37 -3.41
C GLN A 236 24.18 12.13 -4.16
N GLU A 237 23.64 11.54 -5.23
CA GLU A 237 22.50 12.07 -6.00
C GLU A 237 21.26 12.18 -5.11
N LYS A 238 20.98 11.16 -4.30
CA LYS A 238 19.91 11.18 -3.29
C LYS A 238 20.08 12.33 -2.30
N GLY A 239 21.29 12.53 -1.77
CA GLY A 239 21.56 13.56 -0.77
C GLY A 239 20.63 13.46 0.44
N ASP A 240 19.90 14.55 0.72
CA ASP A 240 18.89 14.65 1.78
C ASP A 240 17.44 14.55 1.30
N ALA A 241 17.23 14.15 0.05
CA ALA A 241 15.92 14.08 -0.57
C ALA A 241 14.98 13.10 0.15
N ALA A 242 13.70 13.49 0.21
CA ALA A 242 12.60 12.62 0.55
C ALA A 242 12.10 11.84 -0.69
N ALA A 243 11.18 10.89 -0.46
CA ALA A 243 10.67 10.00 -1.52
C ALA A 243 9.88 10.72 -2.64
N ASP A 244 9.46 11.97 -2.46
CA ASP A 244 8.87 12.82 -3.50
C ASP A 244 9.92 13.45 -4.43
N SER A 245 11.15 13.61 -3.97
CA SER A 245 12.22 14.28 -4.72
C SER A 245 13.23 13.30 -5.32
N TRP A 246 13.41 12.12 -4.72
CA TRP A 246 14.32 11.10 -5.23
C TRP A 246 13.77 9.69 -4.99
N LEU A 247 13.91 8.82 -6.00
CA LEU A 247 13.62 7.39 -5.92
C LEU A 247 14.73 6.62 -6.64
N PRO A 248 15.07 5.40 -6.18
CA PRO A 248 16.02 4.53 -6.87
C PRO A 248 15.76 4.42 -8.38
N SER A 249 16.82 4.46 -9.18
CA SER A 249 16.73 4.24 -10.63
C SER A 249 16.33 2.79 -10.95
N ASN A 250 16.72 1.85 -10.09
CA ASN A 250 16.22 0.48 -10.08
C ASN A 250 14.74 0.43 -9.65
N LYS A 251 13.84 0.46 -10.64
CA LYS A 251 12.39 0.45 -10.43
C LYS A 251 11.90 -0.76 -9.62
N ALA A 252 12.54 -1.93 -9.78
CA ALA A 252 12.14 -3.15 -9.07
C ALA A 252 12.33 -3.04 -7.55
N TYR A 253 13.22 -2.15 -7.09
CA TYR A 253 13.50 -1.95 -5.66
C TYR A 253 12.62 -0.86 -5.00
N ARG A 254 11.93 -0.03 -5.78
CA ARG A 254 11.22 1.15 -5.25
C ARG A 254 10.20 0.83 -4.16
N CYS A 255 9.48 -0.29 -4.28
CA CYS A 255 8.53 -0.74 -3.26
C CYS A 255 9.22 -1.06 -1.93
N SER A 256 10.34 -1.77 -1.95
CA SER A 256 11.14 -2.05 -0.76
C SER A 256 11.74 -0.79 -0.17
N TYR A 257 12.23 0.14 -1.00
CA TYR A 257 12.76 1.43 -0.58
C TYR A 257 11.71 2.27 0.16
N VAL A 258 10.53 2.46 -0.45
CA VAL A 258 9.42 3.21 0.16
C VAL A 258 8.92 2.52 1.42
N ALA A 259 8.75 1.20 1.42
CA ALA A 259 8.33 0.46 2.59
C ALA A 259 9.32 0.62 3.76
N ARG A 260 10.63 0.59 3.49
CA ARG A 260 11.65 0.83 4.52
C ARG A 260 11.59 2.26 5.05
N GLN A 261 11.45 3.26 4.18
CA GLN A 261 11.27 4.65 4.64
C GLN A 261 10.03 4.81 5.53
N ILE A 262 8.90 4.24 5.15
CA ILE A 262 7.66 4.26 5.95
C ILE A 262 7.90 3.60 7.32
N GLY A 263 8.54 2.42 7.32
CA GLY A 263 8.86 1.70 8.54
C GLY A 263 9.76 2.52 9.46
N VAL A 264 10.84 3.12 8.94
CA VAL A 264 11.75 3.97 9.71
C VAL A 264 11.02 5.18 10.27
N LYS A 265 10.24 5.88 9.44
CA LYS A 265 9.48 7.06 9.90
C LYS A 265 8.47 6.69 10.99
N SER A 266 7.78 5.57 10.84
CA SER A 266 6.87 5.04 11.86
C SER A 266 7.60 4.69 13.16
N LYS A 267 8.69 3.90 13.08
CA LYS A 267 9.48 3.46 14.24
C LYS A 267 10.00 4.63 15.07
N TYR A 268 10.39 5.73 14.43
CA TYR A 268 10.98 6.88 15.11
C TYR A 268 10.01 8.05 15.37
N GLY A 269 8.77 7.96 14.89
CA GLY A 269 7.77 9.02 15.02
C GLY A 269 8.11 10.25 14.18
N LEU A 270 8.66 10.04 12.98
CA LEU A 270 8.91 11.10 12.00
C LEU A 270 7.65 11.37 11.19
N THR A 271 7.50 12.63 10.80
CA THR A 271 6.40 13.10 9.95
C THR A 271 6.72 12.96 8.47
N VAL A 272 5.71 13.13 7.63
CA VAL A 272 5.84 13.24 6.17
C VAL A 272 5.19 14.52 5.67
N THR A 273 5.61 15.01 4.50
CA THR A 273 4.82 16.03 3.79
C THR A 273 3.70 15.36 2.99
N GLN A 274 2.73 16.15 2.52
CA GLN A 274 1.68 15.60 1.65
C GLN A 274 2.27 15.06 0.35
N ALA A 275 3.20 15.81 -0.28
CA ALA A 275 3.88 15.38 -1.51
C ALA A 275 4.66 14.07 -1.32
N GLU A 276 5.38 13.94 -0.19
CA GLU A 276 6.08 12.69 0.15
C GLU A 276 5.10 11.53 0.32
N LYS A 277 3.99 11.73 1.04
CA LYS A 277 2.95 10.72 1.25
C LYS A 277 2.33 10.28 -0.08
N ASP A 278 2.03 11.22 -0.97
CA ASP A 278 1.46 10.94 -2.29
C ASP A 278 2.44 10.16 -3.18
N SER A 279 3.72 10.54 -3.17
CA SER A 279 4.77 9.81 -3.90
C SER A 279 4.90 8.37 -3.39
N MET A 280 4.94 8.19 -2.07
CA MET A 280 5.00 6.86 -1.47
C MET A 280 3.76 6.01 -1.82
N MET A 281 2.54 6.58 -1.74
CA MET A 281 1.31 5.89 -2.14
C MET A 281 1.31 5.52 -3.64
N SER A 282 1.81 6.42 -4.50
CA SER A 282 1.95 6.17 -5.93
C SER A 282 2.87 4.99 -6.21
N VAL A 283 4.03 4.90 -5.54
CA VAL A 283 4.92 3.73 -5.64
C VAL A 283 4.20 2.46 -5.17
N LEU A 284 3.52 2.51 -4.02
CA LEU A 284 2.82 1.36 -3.46
C LEU A 284 1.65 0.86 -4.33
N SER A 285 1.09 1.68 -5.21
CA SER A 285 0.05 1.24 -6.18
C SER A 285 0.53 0.14 -7.12
N SER A 286 1.85 0.07 -7.36
CA SER A 286 2.47 -1.00 -8.17
C SER A 286 2.75 -2.28 -7.37
N CYS A 287 2.61 -2.24 -6.06
CA CYS A 287 2.89 -3.35 -5.14
C CYS A 287 1.92 -3.29 -3.93
N PRO A 288 0.60 -3.45 -4.17
CA PRO A 288 -0.44 -3.12 -3.20
C PRO A 288 -0.40 -3.95 -1.92
N ALA A 289 0.26 -5.12 -1.92
CA ALA A 289 0.44 -6.00 -0.77
C ALA A 289 1.80 -5.83 -0.04
N GLN A 290 2.57 -4.78 -0.35
CA GLN A 290 3.90 -4.57 0.20
C GLN A 290 3.90 -4.56 1.74
N LYS A 291 4.78 -5.39 2.32
CA LYS A 291 5.03 -5.44 3.76
C LYS A 291 6.13 -4.46 4.16
N LEU A 292 6.16 -4.08 5.43
CA LEU A 292 7.35 -3.46 5.99
C LEU A 292 8.46 -4.52 6.10
N PRO A 293 9.74 -4.15 5.86
CA PRO A 293 10.86 -5.04 6.10
C PRO A 293 11.08 -5.32 7.58
#